data_AF-A0A2T2R1X9-F1
#
_entry.id   AF-A0A2T2R1X9-F1
#
_cell.length_a   1.000
_cell.length_b   1.000
_cell.length_c   1.000
_cell.angle_alpha   90.00
_cell.angle_beta   90.00
_cell.angle_gamma   90.00
#
_symmetry.space_group_name_H-M   'P 1'
#
loop_
_entity.id
_entity.type
_entity.pdbx_description
1 polymer ?
#
loop_
_entity_poly.entity_id
_entity_poly.type
_entity_poly.pdbx_seq_one_letter_code
_entity_poly.pdbx_strand_id
1 'polypeptide(L)'
;VDDVWADSRSYNRIRFPANLPIQFSGDTVDDQLRLLFVAMTRAKHTLDLFGFAVDDSGDKQVQLSFLADLDIPERDIADNLPSTHALLESTVPAKHVGPYVDEEETLLEPLVENYQMSVTHLNNFLDVRYSGPENFLTANLLRFPQPMSRSQVYGAAVHTALERIYTYLKQQDEHPSVDLVLEWFTSQIETSQLSKQDRSYLLERGKDVLPTFLNERMKTFSADHYSEFNFADESVKVEGVPLSGKIDKLVVDDDTINVHDFKTGKPIKRFTKSSGKSISYQRQLTFYKLLVENTAEFRGKEVGKGVLEFVEPDDGEVVTLKKEITKQDTEKLKELITVVYDHITNLEFPDVSGYDETAKGMRNFTEDLLKDEL
;
A
#
# COMPACT_ATOMS: atom_id res chain seq x y z
N VAL A 1 -40.88 -23.59 18.11
CA VAL A 1 -41.58 -23.04 19.30
C VAL A 1 -42.12 -24.16 20.18
N ASP A 2 -42.84 -25.15 19.64
CA ASP A 2 -43.39 -26.28 20.41
C ASP A 2 -42.29 -27.08 21.17
N ASP A 3 -41.13 -27.32 20.55
CA ASP A 3 -39.98 -27.97 21.23
C ASP A 3 -39.40 -27.20 22.42
N VAL A 4 -39.70 -25.90 22.58
CA VAL A 4 -39.24 -25.10 23.73
C VAL A 4 -40.27 -25.09 24.86
N TRP A 5 -41.55 -25.23 24.52
CA TRP A 5 -42.68 -25.06 25.42
C TRP A 5 -43.46 -26.35 25.73
N ALA A 6 -43.23 -27.42 24.97
CA ALA A 6 -43.94 -28.69 25.09
C ALA A 6 -43.00 -29.91 24.99
N ASP A 7 -41.68 -29.71 24.93
CA ASP A 7 -40.74 -30.83 24.98
C ASP A 7 -40.70 -31.41 26.41
N SER A 8 -41.12 -32.66 26.54
CA SER A 8 -41.19 -33.40 27.80
C SER A 8 -39.85 -34.07 28.18
N ARG A 9 -38.77 -33.80 27.44
CA ARG A 9 -37.46 -34.42 27.68
C ARG A 9 -36.69 -33.69 28.77
N SER A 10 -37.10 -33.91 30.02
CA SER A 10 -36.22 -33.69 31.17
C SER A 10 -35.04 -34.67 31.12
N TYR A 11 -33.91 -34.26 30.55
CA TYR A 11 -32.66 -35.01 30.62
C TYR A 11 -32.04 -34.86 32.02
N ASN A 12 -32.53 -35.64 32.99
CA ASN A 12 -31.86 -35.79 34.27
C ASN A 12 -30.54 -36.56 34.07
N ARG A 13 -29.43 -35.84 33.88
CA ARG A 13 -28.09 -36.41 33.72
C ARG A 13 -27.48 -36.98 35.01
N ILE A 14 -28.15 -36.86 36.16
CA ILE A 14 -27.69 -37.39 37.46
C ILE A 14 -28.83 -38.18 38.10
N ARG A 15 -28.58 -39.46 38.43
CA ARG A 15 -29.53 -40.32 39.17
C ARG A 15 -29.21 -40.28 40.67
N PHE A 16 -30.19 -39.96 41.50
CA PHE A 16 -30.06 -39.99 42.96
C PHE A 16 -30.33 -41.38 43.55
N PRO A 17 -29.74 -41.73 44.70
CA PRO A 17 -29.94 -43.02 45.36
C PRO A 17 -31.39 -43.18 45.86
N ALA A 18 -31.90 -44.42 45.88
CA ALA A 18 -33.33 -44.77 46.04
C ALA A 18 -34.01 -44.27 47.33
N ASN A 19 -33.22 -43.88 48.32
CA ASN A 19 -33.64 -43.39 49.63
C ASN A 19 -33.78 -41.85 49.71
N LEU A 20 -33.57 -41.11 48.61
CA LEU A 20 -33.81 -39.66 48.54
C LEU A 20 -34.63 -39.31 47.26
N PRO A 21 -35.97 -39.17 47.36
CA PRO A 21 -36.81 -38.81 46.23
C PRO A 21 -36.87 -37.29 46.07
N ILE A 22 -35.73 -36.64 45.83
CA ILE A 22 -35.70 -35.24 45.41
C ILE A 22 -35.74 -35.24 43.88
N GLN A 23 -36.95 -35.30 43.32
CA GLN A 23 -37.15 -34.90 41.93
C GLN A 23 -37.19 -33.37 41.90
N PHE A 24 -36.47 -32.74 40.98
CA PHE A 24 -36.72 -31.35 40.65
C PHE A 24 -38.15 -31.27 40.11
N SER A 25 -39.06 -30.73 40.91
CA SER A 25 -40.44 -30.49 40.50
C SER A 25 -40.47 -29.19 39.69
N GLY A 26 -40.41 -29.32 38.37
CA GLY A 26 -40.50 -28.21 37.44
C GLY A 26 -40.06 -28.62 36.04
N ASP A 27 -40.68 -28.05 35.02
CA ASP A 27 -40.61 -28.42 33.59
C ASP A 27 -41.40 -29.66 33.17
N THR A 28 -42.56 -29.89 33.79
CA THR A 28 -43.59 -30.70 33.12
C THR A 28 -44.35 -29.85 32.09
N VAL A 29 -44.93 -30.50 31.09
CA VAL A 29 -45.85 -29.88 30.12
C VAL A 29 -46.99 -29.12 30.84
N ASP A 30 -47.46 -29.67 31.96
CA ASP A 30 -48.49 -29.05 32.81
C ASP A 30 -47.98 -27.78 33.52
N ASP A 31 -46.71 -27.73 33.89
CA ASP A 31 -46.09 -26.52 34.46
C ASP A 31 -45.87 -25.44 33.40
N GLN A 32 -45.48 -25.81 32.18
CA GLN A 32 -45.36 -24.89 31.04
C GLN A 32 -46.73 -24.32 30.66
N LEU A 33 -47.79 -25.13 30.70
CA LEU A 33 -49.18 -24.69 30.50
C LEU A 33 -49.63 -23.74 31.61
N ARG A 34 -49.31 -24.03 32.89
CA ARG A 34 -49.57 -23.10 34.01
C ARG A 34 -48.84 -21.78 33.83
N LEU A 35 -47.59 -21.81 33.37
CA LEU A 35 -46.79 -20.61 33.15
C LEU A 35 -47.38 -19.75 32.03
N LEU A 36 -47.81 -20.37 30.93
CA LEU A 36 -48.54 -19.70 29.86
C LEU A 36 -49.85 -19.10 30.37
N PHE A 37 -50.64 -19.87 31.13
CA PHE A 37 -51.89 -19.40 31.73
C PHE A 37 -51.66 -18.17 32.64
N VAL A 38 -50.64 -18.21 33.51
CA VAL A 38 -50.29 -17.07 34.37
C VAL A 38 -49.87 -15.87 33.52
N ALA A 39 -49.06 -16.05 32.48
CA ALA A 39 -48.63 -14.95 31.62
C ALA A 39 -49.82 -14.29 30.89
N MET A 40 -50.71 -15.09 30.31
CA MET A 40 -51.90 -14.60 29.60
C MET A 40 -52.86 -13.85 30.52
N THR A 41 -53.04 -14.31 31.76
CA THR A 41 -53.99 -13.74 32.73
C THR A 41 -53.46 -12.49 33.46
N ARG A 42 -52.19 -12.11 33.25
CA ARG A 42 -51.62 -10.85 33.80
C ARG A 42 -52.08 -9.60 33.04
N ALA A 43 -52.46 -9.76 31.79
CA ALA A 43 -52.96 -8.66 30.96
C ALA A 43 -54.33 -8.18 31.48
N LYS A 44 -54.46 -6.88 31.78
CA LYS A 44 -55.72 -6.28 32.27
C LYS A 44 -56.64 -5.77 31.16
N HIS A 45 -56.10 -5.41 30.00
CA HIS A 45 -56.84 -4.75 28.92
C HIS A 45 -56.63 -5.39 27.56
N THR A 46 -55.39 -5.70 27.17
CA THR A 46 -55.05 -6.28 25.86
C THR A 46 -53.93 -7.31 26.01
N LEU A 47 -54.00 -8.40 25.24
CA LEU A 47 -52.99 -9.45 25.16
C LEU A 47 -52.64 -9.67 23.68
N ASP A 48 -51.41 -9.34 23.30
CA ASP A 48 -50.87 -9.60 21.97
C ASP A 48 -49.86 -10.74 22.05
N LEU A 49 -50.05 -11.79 21.25
CA LEU A 49 -49.16 -12.94 21.18
C LEU A 49 -48.40 -12.90 19.85
N PHE A 50 -47.07 -12.93 19.93
CA PHE A 50 -46.20 -12.90 18.77
C PHE A 50 -45.50 -14.25 18.60
N GLY A 51 -45.51 -14.75 17.37
CA GLY A 51 -44.78 -15.94 16.96
C GLY A 51 -44.18 -15.71 15.58
N PHE A 52 -43.16 -16.49 15.25
CA PHE A 52 -42.57 -16.46 13.91
C PHE A 52 -43.25 -17.52 13.05
N ALA A 53 -43.64 -17.15 11.82
CA ALA A 53 -44.22 -18.08 10.86
C ALA A 53 -43.17 -19.03 10.25
N VAL A 54 -41.89 -18.61 10.26
CA VAL A 54 -40.75 -19.36 9.75
C VAL A 54 -39.59 -19.33 10.75
N ASP A 55 -38.75 -20.37 10.74
CA ASP A 55 -37.50 -20.39 11.50
C ASP A 55 -36.34 -19.71 10.75
N ASP A 56 -35.15 -19.66 11.36
CA ASP A 56 -33.95 -19.07 10.77
C ASP A 56 -33.48 -19.77 9.48
N SER A 57 -33.98 -20.99 9.20
CA SER A 57 -33.69 -21.77 7.98
C SER A 57 -34.76 -21.57 6.89
N GLY A 58 -35.84 -20.86 7.20
CA GLY A 58 -36.96 -20.61 6.29
C GLY A 58 -38.06 -21.68 6.33
N ASP A 59 -37.97 -22.65 7.24
CA ASP A 59 -38.99 -23.70 7.38
C ASP A 59 -40.19 -23.18 8.20
N LYS A 60 -41.40 -23.57 7.80
CA LYS A 60 -42.62 -23.15 8.48
C LYS A 60 -42.66 -23.68 9.90
N GLN A 61 -42.82 -22.77 10.87
CA GLN A 61 -43.04 -23.18 12.26
C GLN A 61 -44.51 -23.49 12.51
N VAL A 62 -44.75 -24.56 13.27
CA VAL A 62 -46.09 -24.94 13.72
C VAL A 62 -46.46 -24.09 14.93
N GLN A 63 -47.72 -23.66 14.98
CA GLN A 63 -48.28 -22.95 16.13
C GLN A 63 -48.11 -23.76 17.41
N LEU A 64 -47.88 -23.07 18.53
CA LEU A 64 -47.76 -23.71 19.84
C LEU A 64 -49.01 -24.55 20.15
N SER A 65 -48.80 -25.82 20.48
CA SER A 65 -49.89 -26.80 20.70
C SER A 65 -50.90 -26.38 21.76
N PHE A 66 -50.46 -25.69 22.82
CA PHE A 66 -51.33 -25.16 23.88
C PHE A 66 -52.34 -24.11 23.42
N LEU A 67 -52.12 -23.51 22.24
CA LEU A 67 -52.99 -22.48 21.67
C LEU A 67 -53.87 -23.03 20.54
N ALA A 68 -53.68 -24.29 20.12
CA ALA A 68 -54.35 -24.87 18.96
C ALA A 68 -55.87 -24.97 19.12
N ASP A 69 -56.36 -25.13 20.35
CA ASP A 69 -57.79 -25.25 20.67
C ASP A 69 -58.47 -23.89 20.92
N LEU A 70 -57.71 -22.77 20.86
CA LEU A 70 -58.23 -21.43 21.09
C LEU A 70 -58.51 -20.74 19.76
N ASP A 71 -59.71 -20.16 19.62
CA ASP A 71 -60.09 -19.35 18.46
C ASP A 71 -59.47 -17.94 18.57
N ILE A 72 -58.16 -17.86 18.28
CA ILE A 72 -57.38 -16.63 18.34
C ILE A 72 -57.33 -16.05 16.92
N PRO A 73 -57.81 -14.81 16.69
CA PRO A 73 -57.72 -14.19 15.38
C PRO A 73 -56.26 -13.96 15.02
N GLU A 74 -55.76 -14.68 14.03
CA GLU A 74 -54.41 -14.51 13.52
C GLU A 74 -54.32 -13.23 12.69
N ARG A 75 -53.31 -12.41 12.99
CA ARG A 75 -53.02 -11.20 12.22
C ARG A 75 -51.59 -11.30 11.72
N ASP A 76 -51.44 -11.45 10.40
CA ASP A 76 -50.12 -11.36 9.80
C ASP A 76 -49.63 -9.90 9.88
N ILE A 77 -48.50 -9.70 10.55
CA ILE A 77 -47.88 -8.39 10.71
C ILE A 77 -47.01 -8.08 9.46
N ALA A 78 -46.76 -9.07 8.60
CA ALA A 78 -45.92 -8.94 7.41
C ALA A 78 -46.51 -7.99 6.34
N ASP A 79 -47.84 -7.81 6.28
CA ASP A 79 -48.48 -7.03 5.22
C ASP A 79 -48.22 -5.51 5.29
N ASN A 80 -47.69 -4.99 6.41
CA ASN A 80 -47.44 -3.55 6.61
C ASN A 80 -46.03 -3.19 7.09
N LEU A 81 -45.09 -4.14 7.09
CA LEU A 81 -43.70 -3.84 7.41
C LEU A 81 -42.95 -3.45 6.12
N PRO A 82 -42.25 -2.31 6.07
CA PRO A 82 -41.30 -2.04 5.01
C PRO A 82 -40.32 -3.22 4.94
N SER A 83 -39.97 -3.68 3.74
CA SER A 83 -38.94 -4.71 3.61
C SER A 83 -37.70 -4.27 4.38
N THR A 84 -36.98 -5.20 5.01
CA THR A 84 -35.70 -4.89 5.68
C THR A 84 -34.76 -4.13 4.75
N HIS A 85 -34.82 -4.42 3.45
CA HIS A 85 -34.15 -3.67 2.38
C HIS A 85 -34.61 -2.21 2.31
N ALA A 86 -35.92 -1.92 2.26
CA ALA A 86 -36.45 -0.56 2.23
C ALA A 86 -36.16 0.23 3.52
N LEU A 87 -36.08 -0.44 4.68
CA LEU A 87 -35.71 0.19 5.95
C LEU A 87 -34.21 0.54 5.98
N LEU A 88 -33.36 -0.34 5.45
CA LEU A 88 -31.91 -0.09 5.27
C LEU A 88 -31.65 0.99 4.22
N GLU A 89 -32.29 0.92 3.06
CA GLU A 89 -32.21 1.92 1.99
C GLU A 89 -32.75 3.29 2.41
N SER A 90 -33.68 3.38 3.36
CA SER A 90 -34.15 4.66 3.89
C SER A 90 -33.26 5.23 5.00
N THR A 91 -32.43 4.41 5.66
CA THR A 91 -31.51 4.86 6.72
C THR A 91 -30.09 5.17 6.24
N VAL A 92 -29.67 4.60 5.11
CA VAL A 92 -28.31 4.78 4.55
C VAL A 92 -28.05 6.13 3.85
N PRO A 93 -28.98 6.74 3.08
CA PRO A 93 -28.68 7.95 2.30
C PRO A 93 -28.51 9.18 3.19
N ALA A 94 -29.17 9.22 4.35
CA ALA A 94 -29.19 10.40 5.21
C ALA A 94 -27.87 10.64 5.98
N LYS A 95 -26.93 9.68 6.00
CA LYS A 95 -25.65 9.81 6.74
C LYS A 95 -24.43 10.07 5.87
N HIS A 96 -24.55 9.95 4.54
CA HIS A 96 -23.41 10.11 3.63
C HIS A 96 -23.62 11.15 2.52
N VAL A 97 -24.72 11.92 2.57
CA VAL A 97 -24.90 13.09 1.72
C VAL A 97 -24.63 14.33 2.56
N GLY A 98 -23.37 14.50 2.97
CA GLY A 98 -22.87 15.85 3.25
C GLY A 98 -22.81 16.60 1.92
N PRO A 99 -22.99 17.93 1.88
CA PRO A 99 -22.73 18.67 0.66
C PRO A 99 -21.28 18.37 0.24
N TYR A 100 -21.08 17.86 -0.98
CA TYR A 100 -19.76 17.90 -1.61
C TYR A 100 -19.45 19.38 -1.75
N VAL A 101 -18.56 19.88 -0.92
CA VAL A 101 -18.19 21.29 -0.94
C VAL A 101 -17.18 21.43 -2.07
N ASP A 102 -17.35 22.44 -2.92
CA ASP A 102 -16.43 22.88 -3.97
C ASP A 102 -15.07 23.38 -3.41
N GLU A 103 -14.60 22.80 -2.30
CA GLU A 103 -13.45 23.20 -1.48
C GLU A 103 -12.39 22.07 -1.35
N GLU A 104 -12.51 20.97 -2.10
CA GLU A 104 -11.48 19.90 -2.09
C GLU A 104 -10.11 20.45 -2.48
N GLU A 105 -10.06 21.31 -3.50
CA GLU A 105 -8.84 22.00 -3.91
C GLU A 105 -8.27 22.85 -2.76
N THR A 106 -9.12 23.58 -2.04
CA THR A 106 -8.73 24.37 -0.86
C THR A 106 -8.17 23.51 0.27
N LEU A 107 -8.61 22.24 0.41
CA LEU A 107 -8.04 21.29 1.37
C LEU A 107 -6.67 20.76 0.94
N LEU A 108 -6.40 20.72 -0.37
CA LEU A 108 -5.15 20.21 -0.94
C LEU A 108 -4.10 21.30 -1.17
N GLU A 109 -4.49 22.57 -1.31
CA GLU A 109 -3.60 23.74 -1.45
C GLU A 109 -2.41 23.73 -0.46
N PRO A 110 -2.60 23.47 0.85
CA PRO A 110 -1.48 23.43 1.80
C PRO A 110 -0.47 22.32 1.54
N LEU A 111 -0.88 21.23 0.86
CA LEU A 111 0.00 20.11 0.54
C LEU A 111 0.95 20.45 -0.61
N VAL A 112 0.59 21.41 -1.46
CA VAL A 112 1.38 21.81 -2.64
C VAL A 112 2.20 23.09 -2.44
N GLU A 113 1.89 23.91 -1.43
CA GLU A 113 2.55 25.21 -1.17
C GLU A 113 4.09 25.12 -1.09
N ASN A 114 4.63 24.07 -0.44
CA ASN A 114 6.07 23.84 -0.31
C ASN A 114 6.50 22.54 -1.00
N TYR A 115 5.76 22.11 -2.01
CA TYR A 115 6.03 20.86 -2.71
C TYR A 115 7.35 20.92 -3.47
N GLN A 116 8.19 19.91 -3.21
CA GLN A 116 9.41 19.66 -3.97
C GLN A 116 9.23 18.38 -4.78
N MET A 117 9.49 18.44 -6.08
CA MET A 117 9.35 17.29 -6.96
C MET A 117 10.55 16.36 -6.79
N SER A 118 10.28 15.07 -6.57
CA SER A 118 11.30 14.03 -6.62
C SER A 118 11.18 13.20 -7.90
N VAL A 119 12.25 12.51 -8.28
CA VAL A 119 12.19 11.57 -9.41
C VAL A 119 11.12 10.47 -9.20
N THR A 120 10.91 10.02 -7.97
CA THR A 120 9.88 9.03 -7.64
C THR A 120 8.50 9.61 -7.90
N HIS A 121 8.24 10.86 -7.49
CA HIS A 121 6.99 11.56 -7.76
C HIS A 121 6.74 11.70 -9.26
N LEU A 122 7.74 12.19 -9.99
CA LEU A 122 7.67 12.35 -11.44
C LEU A 122 7.42 11.01 -12.16
N ASN A 123 8.08 9.95 -11.73
CA ASN A 123 7.86 8.62 -12.30
C ASN A 123 6.47 8.09 -11.97
N ASN A 124 5.99 8.22 -10.73
CA ASN A 124 4.67 7.76 -10.34
C ASN A 124 3.56 8.49 -11.10
N PHE A 125 3.67 9.81 -11.25
CA PHE A 125 2.71 10.62 -12.02
C PHE A 125 2.63 10.17 -13.48
N LEU A 126 3.78 9.88 -14.10
CA LEU A 126 3.84 9.54 -15.52
C LEU A 126 3.57 8.06 -15.80
N ASP A 127 3.56 7.18 -14.80
CA ASP A 127 3.46 5.73 -15.02
C ASP A 127 2.00 5.25 -15.08
N VAL A 128 1.41 5.36 -16.27
CA VAL A 128 0.02 4.93 -16.55
C VAL A 128 -0.24 3.45 -16.31
N ARG A 129 0.81 2.61 -16.20
CA ARG A 129 0.67 1.17 -15.85
C ARG A 129 0.21 0.96 -14.40
N TYR A 130 0.37 1.98 -13.56
CA TYR A 130 0.00 1.99 -12.15
C TYR A 130 -0.83 3.23 -11.86
N SER A 131 -1.83 3.53 -12.70
CA SER A 131 -2.77 4.65 -12.52
C SER A 131 -2.19 6.08 -12.56
N GLY A 132 -0.91 6.27 -12.92
CA GLY A 132 -0.34 7.58 -13.26
C GLY A 132 -0.65 8.71 -12.25
N PRO A 133 -1.32 9.81 -12.67
CA PRO A 133 -1.65 10.94 -11.80
C PRO A 133 -2.44 10.55 -10.54
N GLU A 134 -3.37 9.60 -10.63
CA GLU A 134 -4.17 9.13 -9.48
C GLU A 134 -3.29 8.42 -8.44
N ASN A 135 -2.31 7.63 -8.88
CA ASN A 135 -1.35 6.99 -7.99
C ASN A 135 -0.41 8.02 -7.36
N PHE A 136 -0.03 9.08 -8.08
CA PHE A 136 0.69 10.20 -7.46
C PHE A 136 -0.16 10.88 -6.38
N LEU A 137 -1.42 11.23 -6.69
CA LEU A 137 -2.33 11.87 -5.75
C LEU A 137 -2.48 11.04 -4.47
N THR A 138 -2.81 9.77 -4.60
CA THR A 138 -3.08 8.90 -3.43
C THR A 138 -1.82 8.49 -2.67
N ALA A 139 -0.75 8.07 -3.36
CA ALA A 139 0.44 7.52 -2.72
C ALA A 139 1.47 8.59 -2.31
N ASN A 140 1.57 9.69 -3.05
CA ASN A 140 2.60 10.72 -2.83
C ASN A 140 2.05 11.99 -2.18
N LEU A 141 0.93 12.52 -2.68
CA LEU A 141 0.37 13.77 -2.16
C LEU A 141 -0.44 13.53 -0.86
N LEU A 142 -1.42 12.62 -0.90
CA LEU A 142 -2.26 12.24 0.24
C LEU A 142 -1.59 11.24 1.20
N ARG A 143 -0.52 10.57 0.75
CA ARG A 143 0.31 9.65 1.55
C ARG A 143 -0.49 8.55 2.22
N PHE A 144 -1.45 7.96 1.51
CA PHE A 144 -2.20 6.82 2.03
C PHE A 144 -1.24 5.68 2.43
N PRO A 145 -1.39 5.07 3.61
CA PRO A 145 -0.50 3.98 4.04
C PRO A 145 -0.51 2.82 3.05
N GLN A 146 0.66 2.49 2.51
CA GLN A 146 0.85 1.35 1.60
C GLN A 146 1.75 0.29 2.27
N PRO A 147 1.39 -1.01 2.21
CA PRO A 147 2.28 -2.06 2.64
C PRO A 147 3.50 -2.10 1.70
N MET A 148 4.70 -2.18 2.25
CA MET A 148 5.88 -2.40 1.43
C MET A 148 5.81 -3.79 0.80
N SER A 149 5.96 -3.85 -0.53
CA SER A 149 6.12 -5.12 -1.24
C SER A 149 7.42 -5.82 -0.83
N ARG A 150 7.47 -7.14 -1.01
CA ARG A 150 8.67 -7.95 -0.73
C ARG A 150 9.92 -7.41 -1.43
N SER A 151 9.76 -6.91 -2.66
CA SER A 151 10.85 -6.32 -3.44
C SER A 151 11.32 -4.97 -2.87
N GLN A 152 10.41 -4.14 -2.35
CA GLN A 152 10.77 -2.88 -1.70
C GLN A 152 11.51 -3.12 -0.38
N VAL A 153 11.05 -4.06 0.44
CA VAL A 153 11.73 -4.42 1.70
C VAL A 153 13.15 -4.94 1.42
N TYR A 154 13.30 -5.84 0.44
CA TYR A 154 14.61 -6.33 0.03
C TYR A 154 15.52 -5.20 -0.47
N GLY A 155 15.00 -4.32 -1.35
CA GLY A 155 15.72 -3.16 -1.84
C GLY A 155 16.23 -2.27 -0.71
N ALA A 156 15.34 -1.86 0.20
CA ALA A 156 15.70 -1.01 1.34
C ALA A 156 16.79 -1.64 2.23
N ALA A 157 16.69 -2.95 2.50
CA ALA A 157 17.69 -3.67 3.28
C ALA A 157 19.07 -3.70 2.60
N VAL A 158 19.11 -3.88 1.29
CA VAL A 158 20.35 -3.84 0.51
C VAL A 158 20.95 -2.43 0.49
N HIS A 159 20.17 -1.38 0.18
CA HIS A 159 20.67 0.00 0.22
C HIS A 159 21.23 0.37 1.60
N THR A 160 20.49 0.03 2.66
CA THR A 160 20.97 0.26 4.04
C THR A 160 22.28 -0.46 4.33
N ALA A 161 22.45 -1.69 3.84
CA ALA A 161 23.70 -2.42 4.01
C ALA A 161 24.86 -1.79 3.23
N LEU A 162 24.61 -1.33 1.99
CA LEU A 162 25.62 -0.65 1.17
C LEU A 162 25.99 0.72 1.71
N GLU A 163 25.04 1.50 2.22
CA GLU A 163 25.28 2.78 2.90
C GLU A 163 26.20 2.59 4.10
N ARG A 164 25.97 1.54 4.90
CA ARG A 164 26.82 1.21 6.05
C ARG A 164 28.27 0.89 5.68
N ILE A 165 28.55 0.43 4.46
CA ILE A 165 29.93 0.24 3.98
C ILE A 165 30.67 1.58 3.99
N TYR A 166 30.05 2.65 3.51
CA TYR A 166 30.69 3.97 3.50
C TYR A 166 30.88 4.54 4.89
N THR A 167 29.89 4.37 5.77
CA THR A 167 30.02 4.78 7.18
C THR A 167 31.14 4.03 7.88
N TYR A 168 31.27 2.72 7.63
CA TYR A 168 32.36 1.90 8.18
C TYR A 168 33.72 2.33 7.63
N LEU A 169 33.84 2.52 6.30
CA LEU A 169 35.06 2.99 5.65
C LEU A 169 35.55 4.32 6.24
N LYS A 170 34.65 5.29 6.44
CA LYS A 170 34.99 6.59 7.04
C LYS A 170 35.46 6.50 8.49
N GLN A 171 35.05 5.46 9.21
CA GLN A 171 35.38 5.27 10.63
C GLN A 171 36.63 4.43 10.85
N GLN A 172 36.82 3.38 10.06
CA GLN A 172 37.87 2.37 10.25
C GLN A 172 39.02 2.48 9.25
N ASP A 173 38.85 3.28 8.18
CA ASP A 173 39.82 3.42 7.07
C ASP A 173 40.14 2.07 6.36
N GLU A 174 39.22 1.11 6.46
CA GLU A 174 39.30 -0.21 5.83
C GLU A 174 37.91 -0.70 5.37
N HIS A 175 37.88 -1.56 4.36
CA HIS A 175 36.63 -2.18 3.90
C HIS A 175 36.10 -3.19 4.91
N PRO A 176 34.78 -3.22 5.18
CA PRO A 176 34.20 -4.28 5.99
C PRO A 176 34.32 -5.64 5.28
N SER A 177 34.34 -6.72 6.05
CA SER A 177 34.25 -8.06 5.48
C SER A 177 32.86 -8.29 4.83
N VAL A 178 32.78 -9.19 3.87
CA VAL A 178 31.51 -9.59 3.24
C VAL A 178 30.51 -10.08 4.29
N ASP A 179 30.99 -10.86 5.26
CA ASP A 179 30.16 -11.38 6.35
C ASP A 179 29.55 -10.27 7.20
N LEU A 180 30.31 -9.21 7.50
CA LEU A 180 29.81 -8.08 8.29
C LEU A 180 28.71 -7.31 7.53
N VAL A 181 28.84 -7.15 6.21
CA VAL A 181 27.78 -6.53 5.39
C VAL A 181 26.53 -7.42 5.34
N LEU A 182 26.70 -8.75 5.26
CA LEU A 182 25.59 -9.70 5.34
C LEU A 182 24.87 -9.66 6.69
N GLU A 183 25.60 -9.44 7.79
CA GLU A 183 25.00 -9.26 9.12
C GLU A 183 24.13 -8.00 9.17
N TRP A 184 24.60 -6.88 8.60
CA TRP A 184 23.80 -5.66 8.52
C TRP A 184 22.54 -5.85 7.68
N PHE A 185 22.65 -6.49 6.52
CA PHE A 185 21.50 -6.85 5.69
C PHE A 185 20.52 -7.75 6.44
N THR A 186 21.01 -8.79 7.11
CA THR A 186 20.19 -9.75 7.88
C THR A 186 19.42 -9.02 8.98
N SER A 187 20.08 -8.15 9.74
CA SER A 187 19.46 -7.35 10.80
C SER A 187 18.31 -6.47 10.28
N GLN A 188 18.45 -5.88 9.09
CA GLN A 188 17.38 -5.10 8.45
C GLN A 188 16.18 -5.96 8.05
N ILE A 189 16.41 -7.16 7.50
CA ILE A 189 15.34 -8.08 7.12
C ILE A 189 14.62 -8.65 8.35
N GLU A 190 15.34 -8.94 9.44
CA GLU A 190 14.78 -9.46 10.68
C GLU A 190 13.84 -8.45 11.37
N THR A 191 14.19 -7.16 11.32
CA THR A 191 13.40 -6.06 11.89
C THR A 191 12.26 -5.60 10.99
N SER A 192 12.22 -6.05 9.74
CA SER A 192 11.16 -5.72 8.78
C SER A 192 9.84 -6.49 9.04
N GLN A 193 8.72 -5.83 8.73
CA GLN A 193 7.37 -6.42 8.80
C GLN A 193 7.14 -7.40 7.65
N LEU A 194 7.48 -8.67 7.86
CA LEU A 194 7.39 -9.74 6.87
C LEU A 194 6.73 -10.98 7.46
N SER A 195 6.09 -11.76 6.60
CA SER A 195 5.71 -13.13 6.94
C SER A 195 6.98 -13.96 7.20
N LYS A 196 6.86 -15.05 7.97
CA LYS A 196 8.00 -15.96 8.23
C LYS A 196 8.58 -16.52 6.92
N GLN A 197 7.72 -16.83 5.96
CA GLN A 197 8.12 -17.37 4.65
C GLN A 197 8.89 -16.32 3.84
N ASP A 198 8.38 -15.10 3.75
CA ASP A 198 9.05 -14.03 2.98
C ASP A 198 10.36 -13.63 3.63
N ARG A 199 10.43 -13.57 4.97
CA ARG A 199 11.69 -13.34 5.68
C ARG A 199 12.73 -14.39 5.33
N SER A 200 12.37 -15.67 5.42
CA SER A 200 13.29 -16.77 5.06
C SER A 200 13.77 -16.67 3.62
N TYR A 201 12.84 -16.40 2.69
CA TYR A 201 13.15 -16.27 1.27
C TYR A 201 14.09 -15.09 0.97
N LEU A 202 13.86 -13.92 1.57
CA LEU A 202 14.70 -12.74 1.36
C LEU A 202 16.09 -12.90 1.98
N LEU A 203 16.20 -13.56 3.13
CA LEU A 203 17.50 -13.89 3.75
C LEU A 203 18.32 -14.85 2.89
N GLU A 204 17.68 -15.90 2.36
CA GLU A 204 18.34 -16.86 1.44
C GLU A 204 18.81 -16.14 0.17
N ARG A 205 17.91 -15.39 -0.48
CA ARG A 205 18.26 -14.59 -1.67
C ARG A 205 19.41 -13.62 -1.41
N GLY A 206 19.43 -12.93 -0.26
CA GLY A 206 20.52 -12.02 0.11
C GLY A 206 21.86 -12.73 0.28
N LYS A 207 21.86 -13.90 0.93
CA LYS A 207 23.06 -14.73 1.12
C LYS A 207 23.62 -15.26 -0.20
N ASP A 208 22.78 -15.53 -1.19
CA ASP A 208 23.22 -16.01 -2.51
C ASP A 208 23.76 -14.87 -3.37
N VAL A 209 23.11 -13.70 -3.33
CA VAL A 209 23.38 -12.58 -4.26
C VAL A 209 24.49 -11.66 -3.76
N LEU A 210 24.42 -11.21 -2.51
CA LEU A 210 25.31 -10.15 -2.01
C LEU A 210 26.79 -10.52 -2.01
N PRO A 211 27.22 -11.75 -1.68
CA PRO A 211 28.65 -12.09 -1.72
C PRO A 211 29.25 -11.91 -3.11
N THR A 212 28.54 -12.32 -4.15
CA THR A 212 29.00 -12.16 -5.55
C THR A 212 29.19 -10.69 -5.88
N PHE A 213 28.18 -9.86 -5.57
CA PHE A 213 28.26 -8.41 -5.79
C PHE A 213 29.40 -7.76 -5.01
N LEU A 214 29.50 -8.05 -3.72
CA LEU A 214 30.49 -7.47 -2.82
C LEU A 214 31.91 -7.89 -3.21
N ASN A 215 32.14 -9.15 -3.56
CA ASN A 215 33.47 -9.60 -4.01
C ASN A 215 33.94 -8.85 -5.26
N GLU A 216 33.03 -8.50 -6.18
CA GLU A 216 33.36 -7.76 -7.39
C GLU A 216 33.49 -6.24 -7.16
N ARG A 217 32.66 -5.68 -6.26
CA ARG A 217 32.50 -4.21 -6.13
C ARG A 217 33.10 -3.61 -4.86
N MET A 218 33.43 -4.37 -3.82
CA MET A 218 33.89 -3.83 -2.51
C MET A 218 35.04 -2.84 -2.66
N LYS A 219 36.04 -3.17 -3.49
CA LYS A 219 37.21 -2.32 -3.73
C LYS A 219 36.89 -1.01 -4.48
N THR A 220 35.70 -0.89 -5.07
CA THR A 220 35.23 0.33 -5.73
C THR A 220 34.55 1.30 -4.78
N PHE A 221 34.32 0.92 -3.52
CA PHE A 221 33.84 1.84 -2.49
C PHE A 221 35.05 2.61 -1.94
N SER A 222 34.96 3.94 -1.93
CA SER A 222 35.97 4.85 -1.38
C SER A 222 35.33 5.75 -0.32
N ALA A 223 36.10 6.14 0.71
CA ALA A 223 35.67 7.09 1.73
C ALA A 223 35.37 8.49 1.15
N ASP A 224 35.98 8.82 0.01
CA ASP A 224 35.79 10.09 -0.70
C ASP A 224 34.47 10.15 -1.48
N HIS A 225 33.78 9.02 -1.66
CA HIS A 225 32.48 9.02 -2.31
C HIS A 225 31.42 9.62 -1.38
N TYR A 226 30.50 10.38 -1.96
CA TYR A 226 29.27 10.72 -1.26
C TYR A 226 28.32 9.54 -1.40
N SER A 227 27.80 9.07 -0.27
CA SER A 227 26.81 8.00 -0.20
C SER A 227 25.49 8.57 0.26
N GLU A 228 24.39 8.11 -0.35
CA GLU A 228 23.03 8.42 0.08
C GLU A 228 22.79 9.94 0.25
N PHE A 229 23.36 10.73 -0.67
CA PHE A 229 23.35 12.19 -0.61
C PHE A 229 21.93 12.70 -0.82
N ASN A 230 21.42 13.46 0.14
CA ASN A 230 20.05 13.95 0.18
C ASN A 230 19.99 15.41 -0.26
N PHE A 231 19.16 15.70 -1.26
CA PHE A 231 18.97 17.04 -1.82
C PHE A 231 17.80 17.83 -1.21
N ALA A 232 17.10 17.29 -0.19
CA ALA A 232 15.94 17.94 0.40
C ALA A 232 16.22 19.34 0.99
N ASP A 233 17.42 19.54 1.55
CA ASP A 233 17.84 20.81 2.15
C ASP A 233 18.72 21.65 1.20
N GLU A 234 19.00 21.14 0.00
CA GLU A 234 19.92 21.77 -0.97
C GLU A 234 19.27 22.88 -1.80
N SER A 235 17.96 23.11 -1.61
CA SER A 235 17.19 24.18 -2.27
C SER A 235 17.36 24.20 -3.79
N VAL A 236 17.51 23.02 -4.41
CA VAL A 236 17.73 22.89 -5.85
C VAL A 236 16.52 23.39 -6.62
N LYS A 237 16.75 24.24 -7.62
CA LYS A 237 15.71 24.74 -8.53
C LYS A 237 16.13 24.60 -9.98
N VAL A 238 15.21 24.11 -10.81
CA VAL A 238 15.40 23.97 -12.26
C VAL A 238 14.18 24.55 -12.96
N GLU A 239 14.36 25.52 -13.85
CA GLU A 239 13.26 26.26 -14.49
C GLU A 239 12.23 26.81 -13.48
N GLY A 240 12.69 27.21 -12.28
CA GLY A 240 11.83 27.68 -11.20
C GLY A 240 11.20 26.58 -10.33
N VAL A 241 11.21 25.32 -10.78
CA VAL A 241 10.65 24.17 -10.07
C VAL A 241 11.59 23.70 -8.94
N PRO A 242 11.14 23.63 -7.68
CA PRO A 242 11.90 23.05 -6.57
C PRO A 242 12.04 21.53 -6.73
N LEU A 243 13.28 21.05 -6.75
CA LEU A 243 13.59 19.62 -6.89
C LEU A 243 14.23 19.06 -5.62
N SER A 244 13.94 17.78 -5.37
CA SER A 244 14.50 17.02 -4.26
C SER A 244 14.80 15.58 -4.69
N GLY A 245 15.59 14.87 -3.90
CA GLY A 245 15.89 13.47 -4.15
C GLY A 245 17.03 12.96 -3.30
N LYS A 246 17.29 11.67 -3.41
CA LYS A 246 18.41 10.99 -2.75
C LYS A 246 19.18 10.22 -3.82
N ILE A 247 20.49 10.39 -3.88
CA ILE A 247 21.36 9.66 -4.81
C ILE A 247 22.23 8.69 -4.01
N ASP A 248 22.19 7.41 -4.36
CA ASP A 248 22.87 6.36 -3.60
C ASP A 248 24.39 6.57 -3.54
N LYS A 249 25.02 6.95 -4.65
CA LYS A 249 26.47 7.13 -4.74
C LYS A 249 26.84 8.22 -5.75
N LEU A 250 27.69 9.15 -5.32
CA LEU A 250 28.35 10.14 -6.18
C LEU A 250 29.87 9.90 -6.13
N VAL A 251 30.46 9.72 -7.30
CA VAL A 251 31.91 9.60 -7.47
C VAL A 251 32.43 10.89 -8.09
N VAL A 252 33.20 11.65 -7.33
CA VAL A 252 33.80 12.91 -7.77
C VAL A 252 35.17 12.62 -8.38
N ASP A 253 35.38 13.07 -9.61
CA ASP A 253 36.63 12.97 -10.36
C ASP A 253 36.94 14.35 -10.93
N ASP A 254 37.77 15.11 -10.21
CA ASP A 254 38.05 16.53 -10.46
C ASP A 254 36.77 17.38 -10.65
N ASP A 255 36.54 17.85 -11.88
CA ASP A 255 35.38 18.68 -12.26
C ASP A 255 34.18 17.85 -12.71
N THR A 256 34.30 16.53 -12.75
CA THR A 256 33.25 15.61 -13.19
C THR A 256 32.68 14.81 -12.03
N ILE A 257 31.35 14.66 -11.97
CA ILE A 257 30.67 13.75 -11.05
C ILE A 257 30.04 12.61 -11.84
N ASN A 258 30.21 11.39 -11.37
CA ASN A 258 29.44 10.24 -11.86
C ASN A 258 28.36 9.91 -10.84
N VAL A 259 27.10 9.82 -11.30
CA VAL A 259 25.97 9.44 -10.45
C VAL A 259 25.73 7.94 -10.58
N HIS A 260 25.63 7.25 -9.45
CA HIS A 260 25.44 5.81 -9.38
C HIS A 260 24.17 5.50 -8.61
N ASP A 261 23.43 4.53 -9.12
CA ASP A 261 22.18 4.06 -8.52
C ASP A 261 22.18 2.52 -8.49
N PHE A 262 21.95 1.97 -7.30
CA PHE A 262 21.93 0.54 -7.06
C PHE A 262 20.54 -0.02 -7.32
N LYS A 263 20.46 -1.09 -8.14
CA LYS A 263 19.20 -1.77 -8.47
C LYS A 263 19.21 -3.21 -7.98
N THR A 264 18.19 -3.59 -7.22
CA THR A 264 18.05 -4.92 -6.61
C THR A 264 17.07 -5.85 -7.32
N GLY A 265 16.53 -5.43 -8.46
CA GLY A 265 15.68 -6.27 -9.30
C GLY A 265 16.39 -6.64 -10.60
N LYS A 266 15.86 -7.67 -11.28
CA LYS A 266 16.40 -8.23 -12.53
C LYS A 266 17.08 -7.20 -13.45
N PRO A 267 18.36 -7.44 -13.85
CA PRO A 267 19.10 -6.55 -14.72
C PRO A 267 18.42 -6.28 -16.07
N ILE A 268 18.61 -5.06 -16.58
CA ILE A 268 18.34 -4.74 -17.99
C ILE A 268 19.67 -4.66 -18.74
N LYS A 269 19.75 -5.30 -19.91
CA LYS A 269 21.01 -5.38 -20.68
C LYS A 269 21.31 -4.12 -21.49
N ARG A 270 20.28 -3.32 -21.79
CA ARG A 270 20.39 -2.08 -22.55
C ARG A 270 19.19 -1.17 -22.28
N PHE A 271 19.38 0.12 -22.51
CA PHE A 271 18.28 1.07 -22.52
C PHE A 271 17.40 0.86 -23.76
N THR A 272 16.08 0.88 -23.57
CA THR A 272 15.08 0.70 -24.63
C THR A 272 13.82 1.53 -24.35
N LYS A 273 13.15 1.97 -25.41
CA LYS A 273 11.84 2.64 -25.34
C LYS A 273 10.66 1.68 -25.16
N SER A 274 10.89 0.37 -25.26
CA SER A 274 9.84 -0.65 -25.13
C SER A 274 9.62 -1.14 -23.70
N SER A 275 10.45 -0.71 -22.75
CA SER A 275 10.37 -1.13 -21.35
C SER A 275 10.13 0.08 -20.47
N GLY A 276 9.03 0.06 -19.71
CA GLY A 276 8.71 1.15 -18.78
C GLY A 276 9.81 1.33 -17.73
N LYS A 277 10.32 0.22 -17.17
CA LYS A 277 11.49 0.19 -16.29
C LYS A 277 12.69 0.93 -16.89
N SER A 278 13.01 0.66 -18.16
CA SER A 278 14.12 1.31 -18.84
C SER A 278 13.89 2.81 -19.08
N ILE A 279 12.65 3.25 -19.30
CA ILE A 279 12.34 4.68 -19.46
C ILE A 279 12.46 5.39 -18.11
N SER A 280 11.86 4.85 -17.04
CA SER A 280 11.94 5.41 -15.69
C SER A 280 13.39 5.53 -15.20
N TYR A 281 14.25 4.55 -15.50
CA TYR A 281 15.67 4.61 -15.14
C TYR A 281 16.44 5.69 -15.91
N GLN A 282 16.17 5.87 -17.20
CA GLN A 282 16.80 6.96 -17.97
C GLN A 282 16.37 8.32 -17.44
N ARG A 283 15.09 8.46 -17.11
CA ARG A 283 14.55 9.66 -16.48
C ARG A 283 15.23 9.92 -15.14
N GLN A 284 15.40 8.88 -14.32
CA GLN A 284 16.07 8.97 -13.03
C GLN A 284 17.51 9.44 -13.11
N LEU A 285 18.32 8.83 -13.98
CA LEU A 285 19.71 9.27 -14.17
C LEU A 285 19.80 10.72 -14.68
N THR A 286 18.90 11.10 -15.58
CA THR A 286 18.84 12.47 -16.11
C THR A 286 18.40 13.46 -15.03
N PHE A 287 17.45 13.08 -14.17
CA PHE A 287 17.00 13.88 -13.02
C PHE A 287 18.14 14.08 -12.02
N TYR A 288 18.94 13.05 -11.76
CA TYR A 288 20.11 13.14 -10.89
C TYR A 288 21.17 14.10 -11.43
N LYS A 289 21.40 14.14 -12.75
CA LYS A 289 22.24 15.18 -13.37
C LYS A 289 21.71 16.58 -13.07
N LEU A 290 20.40 16.81 -13.22
CA LEU A 290 19.79 18.08 -12.90
C LEU A 290 19.95 18.46 -11.41
N LEU A 291 19.81 17.50 -10.49
CA LEU A 291 20.03 17.76 -9.06
C LEU A 291 21.47 18.20 -8.77
N VAL A 292 22.44 17.43 -9.26
CA VAL A 292 23.86 17.68 -8.99
C VAL A 292 24.34 18.99 -9.61
N GLU A 293 23.96 19.28 -10.86
CA GLU A 293 24.44 20.47 -11.58
C GLU A 293 23.78 21.78 -11.11
N ASN A 294 22.69 21.70 -10.34
CA ASN A 294 21.95 22.86 -9.84
C ASN A 294 21.98 22.99 -8.31
N THR A 295 22.77 22.19 -7.58
CA THR A 295 23.05 22.45 -6.16
C THR A 295 24.25 23.39 -5.98
N ALA A 296 24.25 24.13 -4.88
CA ALA A 296 25.38 24.93 -4.44
C ALA A 296 26.60 24.08 -4.03
N GLU A 297 26.39 22.90 -3.44
CA GLU A 297 27.46 22.00 -2.97
C GLU A 297 28.40 21.59 -4.11
N PHE A 298 27.84 21.31 -5.29
CA PHE A 298 28.60 20.85 -6.46
C PHE A 298 28.77 21.94 -7.54
N ARG A 299 28.73 23.22 -7.14
CA ARG A 299 28.82 24.34 -8.07
C ARG A 299 30.05 24.26 -8.96
N GLY A 300 29.83 24.28 -10.27
CA GLY A 300 30.88 24.23 -11.29
C GLY A 300 31.31 22.83 -11.71
N LYS A 301 30.74 21.77 -11.09
CA LYS A 301 30.94 20.39 -11.52
C LYS A 301 29.90 19.97 -12.55
N GLU A 302 30.28 19.10 -13.46
CA GLU A 302 29.39 18.51 -14.47
C GLU A 302 29.17 17.03 -14.19
N VAL A 303 27.96 16.52 -14.42
CA VAL A 303 27.71 15.07 -14.39
C VAL A 303 28.11 14.44 -15.73
N GLY A 304 29.16 13.60 -15.69
CA GLY A 304 29.70 12.95 -16.88
C GLY A 304 28.85 11.76 -17.36
N LYS A 305 28.42 10.89 -16.44
CA LYS A 305 27.54 9.75 -16.75
C LYS A 305 26.69 9.34 -15.56
N GLY A 306 25.53 8.78 -15.88
CA GLY A 306 24.73 8.01 -14.94
C GLY A 306 25.03 6.52 -15.06
N VAL A 307 25.09 5.83 -13.92
CA VAL A 307 25.44 4.41 -13.84
C VAL A 307 24.38 3.68 -13.03
N LEU A 308 23.77 2.65 -13.62
CA LEU A 308 22.98 1.68 -12.88
C LEU A 308 23.87 0.50 -12.53
N GLU A 309 24.00 0.20 -11.26
CA GLU A 309 24.69 -0.97 -10.75
C GLU A 309 23.66 -1.99 -10.26
N PHE A 310 23.52 -3.12 -10.96
CA PHE A 310 22.59 -4.15 -10.54
C PHE A 310 23.25 -5.05 -9.50
N VAL A 311 22.68 -5.07 -8.30
CA VAL A 311 23.16 -5.92 -7.21
C VAL A 311 22.90 -7.40 -7.53
N GLU A 312 21.84 -7.68 -8.27
CA GLU A 312 21.57 -9.03 -8.75
C GLU A 312 22.48 -9.38 -9.94
N PRO A 313 23.30 -10.45 -9.83
CA PRO A 313 24.10 -10.88 -10.96
C PRO A 313 23.22 -11.47 -12.07
N ASP A 314 23.64 -11.28 -13.33
CA ASP A 314 23.12 -12.00 -14.49
C ASP A 314 24.19 -13.00 -14.92
N ASP A 315 23.86 -14.29 -14.91
CA ASP A 315 24.81 -15.37 -15.22
C ASP A 315 26.09 -15.35 -14.36
N GLY A 316 25.97 -14.93 -13.09
CA GLY A 316 27.08 -14.85 -12.14
C GLY A 316 27.91 -13.56 -12.21
N GLU A 317 27.61 -12.65 -13.14
CA GLU A 317 28.34 -11.37 -13.29
C GLU A 317 27.52 -10.16 -12.84
N VAL A 318 28.16 -9.19 -12.18
CA VAL A 318 27.51 -7.94 -11.79
C VAL A 318 27.30 -7.05 -13.03
N VAL A 319 26.03 -6.87 -13.40
CA VAL A 319 25.68 -6.04 -14.55
C VAL A 319 25.76 -4.56 -14.18
N THR A 320 26.44 -3.78 -15.00
CA THR A 320 26.48 -2.32 -14.89
C THR A 320 26.05 -1.70 -16.21
N LEU A 321 25.11 -0.74 -16.17
CA LEU A 321 24.63 -0.05 -17.35
C LEU A 321 24.91 1.45 -17.24
N LYS A 322 25.72 1.96 -18.16
CA LYS A 322 26.13 3.37 -18.19
C LYS A 322 25.30 4.14 -19.22
N LYS A 323 24.88 5.34 -18.86
CA LYS A 323 24.23 6.31 -19.75
C LYS A 323 25.05 7.60 -19.76
N GLU A 324 25.48 8.00 -20.94
CA GLU A 324 25.85 9.38 -21.21
C GLU A 324 24.55 10.20 -21.30
N ILE A 325 24.46 11.25 -20.49
CA ILE A 325 23.24 12.08 -20.40
C ILE A 325 23.46 13.28 -21.30
N THR A 326 22.77 13.29 -22.44
CA THR A 326 22.95 14.32 -23.45
C THR A 326 22.23 15.61 -23.06
N LYS A 327 22.64 16.73 -23.65
CA LYS A 327 21.89 17.99 -23.52
C LYS A 327 20.43 17.85 -23.97
N GLN A 328 20.16 17.04 -25.00
CA GLN A 328 18.78 16.79 -25.43
C GLN A 328 17.97 16.06 -24.35
N ASP A 329 18.59 15.12 -23.62
CA ASP A 329 17.92 14.43 -22.51
C ASP A 329 17.54 15.42 -21.39
N THR A 330 18.46 16.32 -21.03
CA THR A 330 18.21 17.30 -19.95
C THR A 330 17.16 18.33 -20.36
N GLU A 331 17.21 18.88 -21.58
CA GLU A 331 16.24 19.88 -22.03
C GLU A 331 14.82 19.31 -22.09
N LYS A 332 14.66 18.09 -22.62
CA LYS A 332 13.35 17.41 -22.60
C LYS A 332 12.85 17.12 -21.19
N LEU A 333 13.75 16.77 -20.28
CA LEU A 333 13.35 16.49 -18.90
C LEU A 333 12.94 17.77 -18.16
N LYS A 334 13.61 18.90 -18.41
CA LYS A 334 13.22 20.20 -17.83
C LYS A 334 11.83 20.62 -18.24
N GLU A 335 11.51 20.49 -19.53
CA GLU A 335 10.18 20.77 -20.08
C GLU A 335 9.13 19.89 -19.38
N LEU A 336 9.39 18.58 -19.30
CA LEU A 336 8.50 17.63 -18.66
C LEU A 336 8.33 17.89 -17.15
N ILE A 337 9.40 18.24 -16.43
CA ILE A 337 9.35 18.60 -15.02
C ILE A 337 8.46 19.81 -14.81
N THR A 338 8.58 20.82 -15.68
CA THR A 338 7.78 22.06 -15.60
C THR A 338 6.30 21.75 -15.78
N VAL A 339 5.93 21.06 -16.86
CA VAL A 339 4.53 20.68 -17.13
C VAL A 339 3.93 19.84 -16.00
N VAL A 340 4.64 18.82 -15.52
CA VAL A 340 4.14 17.96 -14.43
C VAL A 340 4.05 18.73 -13.12
N TYR A 341 4.97 19.66 -12.85
CA TYR A 341 4.92 20.49 -11.65
C TYR A 341 3.71 21.42 -11.66
N ASP A 342 3.42 22.03 -12.80
CA ASP A 342 2.27 22.90 -12.99
C ASP A 342 0.96 22.14 -12.74
N HIS A 343 0.79 20.94 -13.33
CA HIS A 343 -0.37 20.09 -13.03
C HIS A 343 -0.48 19.75 -11.54
N ILE A 344 0.62 19.35 -10.90
CA ILE A 344 0.60 19.00 -9.47
C ILE A 344 0.22 20.20 -8.60
N THR A 345 0.79 21.38 -8.86
CA THR A 345 0.58 22.58 -8.05
C THR A 345 -0.77 23.23 -8.30
N ASN A 346 -1.35 23.06 -9.49
CA ASN A 346 -2.72 23.44 -9.81
C ASN A 346 -3.75 22.35 -9.44
N LEU A 347 -3.32 21.24 -8.83
CA LEU A 347 -4.16 20.11 -8.42
C LEU A 347 -4.92 19.45 -9.60
N GLU A 348 -4.33 19.50 -10.78
CA GLU A 348 -4.85 18.90 -12.00
C GLU A 348 -4.30 17.47 -12.16
N PHE A 349 -5.19 16.48 -12.10
CA PHE A 349 -4.83 15.07 -12.24
C PHE A 349 -5.56 14.45 -13.44
N PRO A 350 -4.95 14.45 -14.64
CA PRO A 350 -5.59 13.97 -15.87
C PRO A 350 -6.02 12.50 -15.80
N ASP A 351 -7.15 12.17 -16.45
CA ASP A 351 -7.58 10.78 -16.62
C ASP A 351 -6.66 10.06 -17.62
N VAL A 352 -6.11 8.92 -17.21
CA VAL A 352 -5.21 8.10 -18.02
C VAL A 352 -5.86 6.83 -18.56
N SER A 353 -7.17 6.64 -18.36
CA SER A 353 -7.92 5.45 -18.79
C SER A 353 -7.87 5.20 -20.31
N GLY A 354 -7.63 6.25 -21.10
CA GLY A 354 -7.48 6.17 -22.56
C GLY A 354 -6.13 5.63 -23.05
N TYR A 355 -5.14 5.47 -22.16
CA TYR A 355 -3.79 5.02 -22.52
C TYR A 355 -3.61 3.52 -22.27
N ASP A 356 -2.90 2.85 -23.19
CA ASP A 356 -2.50 1.45 -22.99
C ASP A 356 -1.65 1.31 -21.71
N GLU A 357 -1.95 0.34 -20.83
CA GLU A 357 -1.15 -0.01 -19.63
C GLU A 357 0.21 -0.65 -19.99
N THR A 358 1.01 0.04 -20.81
CA THR A 358 2.27 -0.44 -21.36
C THR A 358 3.29 0.69 -21.43
N ALA A 359 4.54 0.33 -21.74
CA ALA A 359 5.58 1.33 -22.02
C ALA A 359 5.25 2.23 -23.23
N LYS A 360 4.31 1.82 -24.09
CA LYS A 360 3.82 2.64 -25.20
C LYS A 360 2.84 3.69 -24.69
N GLY A 361 1.83 3.31 -23.93
CA GLY A 361 0.87 4.28 -23.37
C GLY A 361 1.54 5.29 -22.45
N MET A 362 2.51 4.86 -21.64
CA MET A 362 3.34 5.79 -20.85
C MET A 362 4.07 6.83 -21.69
N ARG A 363 4.57 6.46 -22.89
CA ARG A 363 5.21 7.41 -23.80
C ARG A 363 4.21 8.34 -24.45
N ASN A 364 3.07 7.80 -24.89
CA ASN A 364 1.99 8.60 -25.48
C ASN A 364 1.52 9.66 -24.47
N PHE A 365 1.20 9.26 -23.23
CA PHE A 365 0.81 10.19 -22.17
C PHE A 365 1.86 11.26 -21.90
N THR A 366 3.15 10.88 -21.87
CA THR A 366 4.24 11.86 -21.74
C THR A 366 4.31 12.82 -22.92
N GLU A 367 4.07 12.34 -24.15
CA GLU A 367 4.08 13.15 -25.37
C GLU A 367 2.87 14.10 -25.43
N ASP A 368 1.69 13.65 -24.99
CA ASP A 368 0.45 14.42 -25.01
C ASP A 368 0.47 15.51 -23.92
N LEU A 369 1.03 15.21 -22.73
CA LEU A 369 1.38 16.21 -21.71
C LEU A 369 2.26 17.34 -22.26
N LEU A 370 3.33 16.99 -22.99
CA LEU A 370 4.27 17.98 -23.52
C LEU A 370 3.68 18.86 -24.63
N LYS A 371 2.59 18.42 -25.27
CA LYS A 371 1.93 19.19 -26.33
C LYS A 371 0.69 19.93 -25.86
N ASP A 372 0.29 19.77 -24.59
CA ASP A 372 -0.98 20.28 -24.08
C ASP A 372 -2.19 19.68 -24.85
N GLU A 373 -2.14 18.37 -25.13
CA GLU A 373 -3.14 17.61 -25.91
C GLU A 373 -3.96 16.63 -25.03
N LEU A 374 -4.02 16.85 -23.70
CA LEU A 374 -4.68 15.95 -22.74
C LEU A 374 -6.21 15.92 -22.79
#